data_AF-A0A0W0SBN6-F1
#
_entry.id   AF-A0A0W0SBN6-F1
#
_cell.length_a   1.000
_cell.length_b   1.000
_cell.length_c   1.000
_cell.angle_alpha   90.00
_cell.angle_beta   90.00
_cell.angle_gamma   90.00
#
_symmetry.space_group_name_H-M   'P 1'
#
loop_
_entity.id
_entity.type
_entity.pdbx_description
1 polymer ?
#
loop_
_entity_poly.entity_id
_entity_poly.type
_entity_poly.pdbx_seq_one_letter_code
_entity_poly.pdbx_strand_id
1 'polypeptide(L)'
;MFGFFNTENKWRATMQVANGLALMMAAYNLFSNPDTAWENGFDIAMCALNVVTFSSNDNALTSIGNSALNFTSLGTVYAGITSGCTANPTIVNVGKAVLSLSNAVTSICYQYDPNQDAASATPTKTM
;
A
#
# COMPACT_ATOMS: atom_id res chain seq x y z
N MET A 1 3.13 20.11 12.61
CA MET A 1 1.73 19.72 12.35
C MET A 1 1.76 18.46 11.49
N PHE A 2 1.15 17.38 11.98
CA PHE A 2 0.89 16.08 11.31
C PHE A 2 2.09 15.32 10.70
N GLY A 3 2.95 14.74 11.55
CA GLY A 3 4.03 13.82 11.16
C GLY A 3 3.59 12.38 10.79
N PHE A 4 2.37 12.19 10.27
CA PHE A 4 1.87 10.88 9.82
C PHE A 4 2.05 10.68 8.31
N PHE A 5 1.94 11.76 7.53
CA PHE A 5 2.17 11.72 6.10
C PHE A 5 3.65 11.81 5.79
N ASN A 6 4.09 11.06 4.77
CA ASN A 6 5.49 11.08 4.37
C ASN A 6 5.85 12.45 3.78
N THR A 7 6.59 13.25 4.55
CA THR A 7 7.01 14.60 4.16
C THR A 7 8.19 14.61 3.20
N GLU A 8 8.91 13.50 3.08
CA GLU A 8 10.11 13.36 2.25
C GLU A 8 9.75 12.96 0.81
N ASN A 9 8.72 12.13 0.65
CA ASN A 9 8.30 11.61 -0.65
C ASN A 9 6.80 11.85 -0.90
N LYS A 10 6.51 12.86 -1.73
CA LYS A 10 5.15 13.24 -2.15
C LYS A 10 4.38 12.10 -2.84
N TRP A 11 5.07 11.19 -3.54
CA TRP A 11 4.45 10.01 -4.14
C TRP A 11 3.99 9.02 -3.07
N ARG A 12 4.85 8.71 -2.08
CA ARG A 12 4.47 7.86 -0.94
C ARG A 12 3.31 8.48 -0.14
N ALA A 13 3.31 9.79 0.07
CA ALA A 13 2.19 10.48 0.72
C ALA A 13 0.89 10.35 -0.08
N THR A 14 0.94 10.50 -1.40
CA THR A 14 -0.23 10.29 -2.27
C THR A 14 -0.75 8.86 -2.18
N MET A 15 0.15 7.88 -2.16
CA MET A 15 -0.22 6.47 -2.01
C MET A 15 -0.80 6.16 -0.63
N GLN A 16 -0.36 6.83 0.45
CA GLN A 16 -1.04 6.71 1.75
C GLN A 16 -2.48 7.21 1.70
N VAL A 17 -2.72 8.36 1.05
CA VAL A 17 -4.08 8.90 0.89
C VAL A 17 -4.93 7.93 0.06
N ALA A 18 -4.39 7.41 -1.04
CA ALA A 18 -5.10 6.45 -1.89
C ALA A 18 -5.48 5.17 -1.14
N ASN A 19 -4.54 4.58 -0.39
CA ASN A 19 -4.80 3.40 0.43
C ASN A 19 -5.74 3.70 1.61
N GLY A 20 -5.65 4.89 2.20
CA GLY A 20 -6.58 5.32 3.25
C GLY A 20 -8.02 5.48 2.75
N LEU A 21 -8.21 6.06 1.56
CA LEU A 21 -9.52 6.15 0.92
C LEU A 21 -10.06 4.77 0.54
N ALA A 22 -9.21 3.90 -0.03
CA ALA A 22 -9.59 2.53 -0.36
C ALA A 22 -9.99 1.73 0.90
N LEU A 23 -9.25 1.92 2.01
CA LEU A 23 -9.59 1.34 3.31
C LEU A 23 -10.95 1.81 3.81
N MET A 24 -11.25 3.11 3.71
CA MET A 24 -12.56 3.65 4.09
C MET A 24 -13.68 3.07 3.23
N MET A 25 -13.49 2.94 1.91
CA MET A 25 -14.49 2.34 1.02
C MET A 25 -14.68 0.85 1.31
N ALA A 26 -13.60 0.10 1.55
CA ALA A 26 -13.66 -1.30 1.90
C ALA A 26 -14.34 -1.53 3.25
N ALA A 27 -14.05 -0.69 4.25
CA ALA A 27 -14.73 -0.70 5.55
C ALA A 27 -16.21 -0.36 5.40
N TYR A 28 -16.56 0.64 4.59
CA TYR A 28 -17.96 0.98 4.31
C TYR A 28 -18.72 -0.18 3.65
N ASN A 29 -18.10 -0.86 2.68
CA ASN A 29 -18.69 -2.04 2.04
C ASN A 29 -18.84 -3.21 3.01
N LEU A 30 -17.87 -3.40 3.92
CA LEU A 30 -17.95 -4.39 4.98
C LEU A 30 -19.15 -4.13 5.92
N PHE A 31 -19.36 -2.89 6.33
CA PHE A 31 -20.49 -2.51 7.19
C PHE A 31 -21.84 -2.59 6.46
N SER A 32 -21.87 -2.23 5.18
CA SER A 32 -23.10 -2.17 4.38
C SER A 32 -23.51 -3.54 3.83
N ASN A 33 -22.55 -4.45 3.59
CA ASN A 33 -22.77 -5.80 3.08
C ASN A 33 -21.82 -6.79 3.80
N PRO A 34 -22.19 -7.28 5.00
CA PRO A 34 -21.33 -8.12 5.82
C PRO A 34 -21.03 -9.48 5.18
N ASP A 35 -21.83 -9.95 4.23
CA ASP A 35 -21.56 -11.18 3.46
C ASP A 35 -20.26 -11.10 2.64
N THR A 36 -19.77 -9.89 2.38
CA THR A 36 -18.49 -9.64 1.69
C THR A 36 -17.29 -9.58 2.62
N ALA A 37 -17.47 -9.89 3.92
CA ALA A 37 -16.44 -9.69 4.93
C ALA A 37 -15.16 -10.46 4.69
N TRP A 38 -15.27 -11.67 4.16
CA TRP A 38 -14.11 -12.49 3.84
C TRP A 38 -13.29 -11.90 2.68
N GLU A 39 -13.94 -11.36 1.65
CA GLU A 39 -13.26 -10.72 0.51
C GLU A 39 -12.69 -9.34 0.84
N ASN A 40 -13.40 -8.57 1.66
CA ASN A 40 -13.02 -7.20 2.01
C ASN A 40 -12.09 -7.13 3.22
N GLY A 41 -12.06 -8.14 4.10
CA GLY A 41 -11.18 -8.17 5.28
C GLY A 41 -9.69 -8.20 4.92
N PHE A 42 -9.31 -9.03 3.95
CA PHE A 42 -7.93 -9.08 3.46
C PHE A 42 -7.52 -7.77 2.78
N ASP A 43 -8.44 -7.14 2.06
CA ASP A 43 -8.23 -5.87 1.38
C ASP A 43 -8.06 -4.70 2.37
N ILE A 44 -8.86 -4.68 3.44
CA ILE A 44 -8.71 -3.73 4.56
C ILE A 44 -7.34 -3.90 5.23
N ALA A 45 -6.93 -5.15 5.51
CA ALA A 45 -5.63 -5.43 6.11
C ALA A 45 -4.47 -4.95 5.23
N MET A 46 -4.56 -5.17 3.91
CA MET A 46 -3.57 -4.70 2.95
C MET A 46 -3.53 -3.18 2.86
N CYS A 47 -4.68 -2.51 2.76
CA CYS A 47 -4.73 -1.05 2.73
C CYS A 47 -4.15 -0.45 4.01
N ALA A 48 -4.46 -1.02 5.18
CA ALA A 48 -3.89 -0.58 6.46
C ALA A 48 -2.38 -0.76 6.50
N LEU A 49 -1.88 -1.93 6.07
CA LEU A 49 -0.46 -2.21 5.99
C LEU A 49 0.26 -1.24 5.04
N ASN A 50 -0.33 -0.93 3.88
CA ASN A 50 0.22 0.01 2.91
C ASN A 50 0.25 1.44 3.45
N VAL A 51 -0.78 1.89 4.19
CA VAL A 51 -0.76 3.21 4.86
C VAL A 51 0.41 3.30 5.83
N VAL A 52 0.59 2.29 6.69
CA VAL A 52 1.69 2.26 7.67
C VAL A 52 3.05 2.17 6.96
N THR A 53 3.16 1.30 5.95
CA THR A 53 4.41 1.10 5.20
C THR A 53 4.81 2.37 4.45
N PHE A 54 3.86 3.12 3.90
CA PHE A 54 4.22 4.35 3.21
C PHE A 54 4.43 5.53 4.16
N SER A 55 3.93 5.46 5.41
CA SER A 55 4.12 6.48 6.46
C SER A 55 5.57 6.59 6.92
N SER A 56 6.19 5.48 7.32
CA SER A 56 7.49 5.52 8.02
C SER A 56 8.42 4.36 7.67
N ASN A 57 8.18 3.65 6.56
CA ASN A 57 9.00 2.47 6.30
C ASN A 57 10.40 2.84 5.79
N ASP A 58 11.38 2.59 6.65
CA ASP A 58 12.80 2.92 6.50
C ASP A 58 13.67 1.67 6.23
N ASN A 59 13.06 0.48 6.06
CA ASN A 59 13.80 -0.78 5.95
C ASN A 59 13.40 -1.65 4.75
N ALA A 60 14.41 -2.17 4.04
CA ALA A 60 14.25 -2.92 2.79
C ALA A 60 13.44 -4.21 2.95
N LEU A 61 13.57 -4.89 4.10
CA LEU A 61 12.82 -6.12 4.40
C LEU A 61 11.31 -5.88 4.44
N THR A 62 10.88 -4.79 5.06
CA THR A 62 9.46 -4.40 5.13
C THR A 62 8.94 -3.96 3.77
N SER A 63 9.77 -3.33 2.93
CA SER A 63 9.40 -2.98 1.55
C SER A 63 9.22 -4.23 0.68
N ILE A 64 10.14 -5.19 0.76
CA ILE A 64 10.05 -6.46 0.02
C ILE A 64 8.83 -7.25 0.51
N GLY A 65 8.63 -7.34 1.83
CA GLY A 65 7.46 -7.98 2.42
C GLY A 65 6.15 -7.33 1.97
N ASN A 66 6.08 -6.00 2.00
CA ASN A 66 4.91 -5.27 1.52
C ASN A 66 4.66 -5.51 0.03
N SER A 67 5.71 -5.55 -0.79
CA SER A 67 5.57 -5.87 -2.22
C SER A 67 5.04 -7.29 -2.45
N ALA A 68 5.60 -8.29 -1.76
CA ALA A 68 5.13 -9.68 -1.84
C ALA A 68 3.66 -9.84 -1.41
N LEU A 69 3.27 -9.11 -0.37
CA LEU A 69 1.90 -9.08 0.14
C LEU A 69 0.94 -8.41 -0.87
N ASN A 70 1.35 -7.33 -1.53
CA ASN A 70 0.55 -6.72 -2.60
C ASN A 70 0.44 -7.61 -3.86
N PHE A 71 1.50 -8.36 -4.22
CA PHE A 71 1.39 -9.38 -5.27
C PHE A 71 0.46 -10.53 -4.88
N THR A 72 0.47 -10.92 -3.60
CA THR A 72 -0.49 -11.89 -3.07
C THR A 72 -1.91 -11.37 -3.19
N SER A 73 -2.14 -10.07 -2.92
CA SER A 73 -3.44 -9.41 -3.13
C SER A 73 -3.89 -9.39 -4.59
N LEU A 74 -2.99 -9.14 -5.53
CA LEU A 74 -3.28 -9.32 -6.95
C LEU A 74 -3.71 -10.77 -7.27
N GLY A 75 -3.02 -11.76 -6.69
CA GLY A 75 -3.35 -13.17 -6.86
C GLY A 75 -4.73 -13.53 -6.31
N THR A 76 -5.10 -13.01 -5.13
CA THR A 76 -6.42 -13.27 -4.54
C THR A 76 -7.54 -12.62 -5.33
N VAL A 77 -7.33 -11.40 -5.85
CA VAL A 77 -8.28 -10.74 -6.77
C VAL A 77 -8.45 -11.56 -8.05
N TYR A 78 -7.35 -11.99 -8.67
CA TYR A 78 -7.39 -12.83 -9.88
C TYR A 78 -8.13 -14.16 -9.62
N ALA A 79 -7.84 -14.83 -8.51
CA ALA A 79 -8.50 -16.06 -8.12
C ALA A 79 -10.01 -15.86 -7.86
N GLY A 80 -10.39 -14.77 -7.19
CA GLY A 80 -11.80 -14.44 -6.94
C GLY A 80 -12.60 -14.19 -8.21
N ILE A 81 -12.02 -13.47 -9.18
CA ILE A 81 -12.66 -13.22 -10.49
C ILE A 81 -12.78 -14.53 -11.29
N THR A 82 -11.70 -15.31 -11.39
CA THR A 82 -11.66 -16.51 -12.25
C THR A 82 -12.46 -17.69 -11.68
N SER A 83 -12.58 -17.78 -10.35
CA SER A 83 -13.44 -18.78 -9.69
C SER A 83 -14.92 -18.40 -9.68
N GLY A 84 -15.27 -17.15 -10.02
CA GLY A 84 -16.64 -16.65 -9.93
C GLY A 84 -17.16 -16.49 -8.50
N CYS A 85 -16.30 -16.69 -7.49
CA CYS A 85 -16.68 -16.60 -6.07
C CYS A 85 -16.71 -15.16 -5.55
N THR A 86 -16.31 -14.17 -6.35
CA THR A 86 -16.31 -12.77 -5.91
C THR A 86 -17.71 -12.16 -5.88
N ALA A 87 -18.10 -11.64 -4.72
CA ALA A 87 -19.31 -10.83 -4.55
C ALA A 87 -19.12 -9.37 -4.98
N ASN A 88 -17.87 -8.94 -5.23
CA ASN A 88 -17.55 -7.59 -5.65
C ASN A 88 -17.78 -7.39 -7.17
N PRO A 89 -18.31 -6.22 -7.59
CA PRO A 89 -18.45 -5.92 -9.01
C PRO A 89 -17.07 -5.81 -9.69
N THR A 90 -17.01 -6.14 -10.98
CA THR A 90 -15.75 -6.19 -11.75
C THR A 90 -14.92 -4.92 -11.64
N ILE A 91 -15.56 -3.75 -11.63
CA ILE A 91 -14.86 -2.47 -11.53
C ILE A 91 -14.14 -2.27 -10.19
N VAL A 92 -14.72 -2.79 -9.10
CA VAL A 92 -14.08 -2.79 -7.78
C VAL A 92 -12.87 -3.71 -7.79
N ASN A 93 -12.99 -4.90 -8.39
CA ASN A 93 -11.87 -5.83 -8.50
C ASN A 93 -10.73 -5.29 -9.38
N VAL A 94 -11.04 -4.59 -10.47
CA VAL A 94 -10.02 -3.89 -11.28
C VAL A 94 -9.34 -2.79 -10.46
N GLY A 95 -10.11 -2.00 -9.70
CA GLY A 95 -9.57 -0.99 -8.80
C GLY A 95 -8.59 -1.58 -7.76
N LYS A 96 -8.98 -2.68 -7.11
CA LYS A 96 -8.14 -3.42 -6.15
C LYS A 96 -6.85 -3.91 -6.82
N ALA A 97 -6.95 -4.53 -7.99
CA ALA A 97 -5.79 -5.03 -8.72
C ALA A 97 -4.80 -3.90 -9.09
N VAL A 98 -5.31 -2.77 -9.60
CA VAL A 98 -4.49 -1.60 -9.94
C VAL A 98 -3.84 -1.00 -8.71
N LEU A 99 -4.58 -0.88 -7.60
CA LEU A 99 -4.05 -0.36 -6.35
C LEU A 99 -2.94 -1.26 -5.80
N SER A 100 -3.17 -2.57 -5.72
CA SER A 100 -2.18 -3.54 -5.26
C SER A 100 -0.94 -3.56 -6.16
N LEU A 101 -1.09 -3.49 -7.48
CA LEU A 101 0.05 -3.36 -8.40
C LEU A 101 0.85 -2.08 -8.12
N SER A 102 0.15 -0.96 -7.99
CA SER A 102 0.76 0.35 -7.73
C SER A 102 1.49 0.37 -6.39
N ASN A 103 0.94 -0.29 -5.37
CA ASN A 103 1.56 -0.45 -4.05
C ASN A 103 2.82 -1.34 -4.10
N ALA A 104 2.78 -2.44 -4.87
CA ALA A 104 3.94 -3.30 -5.07
C ALA A 104 5.08 -2.56 -5.78
N VAL A 105 4.76 -1.87 -6.88
CA VAL A 105 5.73 -1.03 -7.61
C VAL A 105 6.25 0.09 -6.72
N THR A 106 5.39 0.76 -5.97
CA THR A 106 5.82 1.83 -5.06
C THR A 106 6.77 1.31 -3.98
N SER A 107 6.49 0.11 -3.46
CA SER A 107 7.37 -0.52 -2.47
C SER A 107 8.74 -0.85 -3.04
N ILE A 108 8.82 -1.29 -4.30
CA ILE A 108 10.09 -1.64 -4.98
C ILE A 108 10.85 -0.37 -5.41
N CYS A 109 10.21 0.54 -6.13
CA CYS A 109 10.86 1.68 -6.79
C CYS A 109 11.17 2.84 -5.86
N TYR A 110 10.48 2.95 -4.72
CA TYR A 110 10.70 4.00 -3.73
C TYR A 110 11.19 3.42 -2.40
N GLN A 111 12.02 2.37 -2.47
CA GLN A 111 12.83 1.94 -1.33
C GLN A 111 13.65 3.11 -0.80
N TYR A 112 13.63 3.29 0.52
CA TYR A 112 14.53 4.20 1.20
C TYR A 112 15.96 3.68 1.06
N ASP A 113 16.85 4.48 0.47
CA ASP A 113 18.28 4.19 0.45
C ASP A 113 18.92 4.84 1.68
N PRO A 114 19.41 4.06 2.66
CA PRO A 114 20.05 4.60 3.86
C PRO A 114 21.30 5.44 3.55
N ASN A 115 21.82 5.42 2.32
CA ASN A 115 22.95 6.26 1.89
C ASN A 115 22.54 7.69 1.45
N GLN A 116 21.25 8.00 1.30
CA GLN A 116 20.81 9.37 0.96
C GLN A 116 21.03 10.36 2.12
N ASP A 117 20.95 9.90 3.37
CA ASP A 117 21.28 10.71 4.55
C ASP A 117 22.80 10.88 4.74
N ALA A 118 23.58 9.86 4.40
CA ALA A 118 25.05 9.90 4.52
C ALA A 118 25.68 10.89 3.52
N ALA A 119 25.06 11.08 2.34
CA ALA A 119 25.52 12.04 1.34
C ALA A 119 25.26 13.51 1.74
N SER A 120 24.30 13.75 2.63
CA SER A 120 23.90 15.10 3.07
C SER A 120 24.71 15.62 4.27
N ALA A 121 25.47 14.77 4.94
CA ALA A 121 26.20 15.08 6.17
C ALA A 121 27.67 15.51 5.98
N THR A 122 28.12 15.78 4.75
CA THR A 122 29.52 16.21 4.53
C THR A 122 29.61 17.64 3.99
N PRO A 123 29.66 18.68 4.85
CA PRO A 123 30.44 19.86 4.53
C PRO A 123 31.88 19.60 4.99
N THR A 124 32.71 19.13 4.07
CA THR A 124 34.15 19.28 4.19
C THR A 124 34.46 20.78 4.24
N LYS A 125 34.99 21.26 5.36
CA LYS A 125 36.12 22.21 5.37
C LYS A 125 36.73 22.30 6.77
N THR A 126 37.69 21.43 6.99
CA THR A 126 38.92 21.79 7.69
C THR A 126 39.64 22.89 6.90
N MET A 127 39.79 24.06 7.52
CA MET A 127 40.99 24.90 7.54
C MET A 127 40.72 26.13 8.42
#